data_AF-A0A2K5WVM7-F1
#
_entry.id   AF-A0A2K5WVM7-F1
#
_cell.length_a   1.000
_cell.length_b   1.000
_cell.length_c   1.000
_cell.angle_alpha   90.00
_cell.angle_beta   90.00
_cell.angle_gamma   90.00
#
_symmetry.space_group_name_H-M   'P 1'
#
loop_
_entity.id
_entity.type
_entity.pdbx_description
1 polymer ?
#
loop_
_entity_poly.entity_id
_entity_poly.type
_entity_poly.pdbx_seq_one_letter_code
_entity_poly.pdbx_strand_id
1 'polypeptide(L)' 'SSGDLENDEQAASAISELVSTACGFRLHHGMNVPFKRLSVVFGEHTLLVTVSGQRVFVVKRQNRGREPIDV' A
#
# COMPACT_ATOMS: atom_id res chain seq x y z
N SER A 1 -0.60 -4.58 -14.25
CA SER A 1 0.51 -4.98 -13.36
C SER A 1 1.81 -4.78 -14.11
N SER A 2 2.94 -4.57 -13.44
CA SER A 2 4.26 -4.36 -14.08
C SER A 2 5.39 -4.48 -13.05
N GLY A 3 6.64 -4.62 -13.52
CA GLY A 3 7.84 -4.69 -12.68
C GLY A 3 7.83 -5.91 -11.77
N ASP A 4 8.34 -5.77 -10.55
CA ASP A 4 8.39 -6.83 -9.53
C ASP A 4 7.01 -7.39 -9.12
N LEU A 5 5.91 -6.74 -9.52
CA LEU A 5 4.53 -7.14 -9.22
C LEU A 5 3.76 -7.53 -10.49
N GLU A 6 4.46 -7.79 -11.60
CA GLU A 6 3.84 -8.23 -12.84
C GLU A 6 3.22 -9.61 -12.69
N ASN A 7 1.90 -9.69 -12.93
CA ASN A 7 1.10 -10.92 -12.88
C ASN A 7 1.20 -11.72 -11.57
N ASP A 8 1.59 -11.08 -10.47
CA ASP A 8 1.59 -11.69 -9.14
C ASP A 8 0.18 -11.65 -8.54
N GLU A 9 -0.64 -12.63 -8.93
CA GLU A 9 -2.02 -12.79 -8.44
C GLU A 9 -2.08 -13.09 -6.95
N GLN A 10 -1.06 -13.76 -6.40
CA GLN A 10 -1.01 -14.08 -4.98
C GLN A 10 -0.84 -12.80 -4.14
N ALA A 11 0.09 -11.93 -4.54
CA ALA A 11 0.25 -10.62 -3.91
C ALA A 11 -0.99 -9.74 -4.11
N ALA A 12 -1.59 -9.76 -5.30
CA ALA A 12 -2.81 -9.01 -5.57
C ALA A 12 -3.97 -9.42 -4.65
N SER A 13 -4.14 -10.73 -4.42
CA SER A 13 -5.15 -11.27 -3.51
C SER A 13 -4.88 -10.82 -2.07
N ALA A 14 -3.66 -11.04 -1.57
CA ALA A 14 -3.27 -10.67 -0.21
C ALA A 14 -3.42 -9.16 0.07
N ILE A 15 -3.02 -8.30 -0.88
CA ILE A 15 -3.18 -6.85 -0.74
C ILE A 15 -4.66 -6.44 -0.77
N SER A 16 -5.48 -7.10 -1.57
CA SER A 16 -6.92 -6.81 -1.61
C SER A 16 -7.61 -7.13 -0.29
N GLU A 17 -7.29 -8.28 0.31
CA GLU A 17 -7.78 -8.66 1.65
C GLU A 17 -7.30 -7.67 2.71
N LEU A 18 -6.03 -7.28 2.67
CA LEU A 18 -5.43 -6.31 3.59
C LEU A 18 -6.14 -4.95 3.52
N VAL A 19 -6.36 -4.43 2.32
CA VAL A 19 -7.03 -3.14 2.08
C VAL A 19 -8.49 -3.21 2.52
N SER A 20 -9.21 -4.28 2.17
CA SER A 20 -10.61 -4.48 2.58
C SER A 20 -10.74 -4.45 4.10
N THR A 21 -9.86 -5.19 4.77
CA THR A 21 -9.80 -5.27 6.23
C THR A 21 -9.49 -3.89 6.84
N ALA A 22 -8.42 -3.24 6.38
CA ALA A 22 -8.00 -1.93 6.92
C ALA A 22 -9.05 -0.83 6.69
N CYS A 23 -9.76 -0.84 5.57
CA CYS A 23 -10.86 0.09 5.29
C CYS A 23 -12.12 -0.23 6.11
N GLY A 24 -12.35 -1.51 6.44
CA GLY A 24 -13.43 -1.94 7.31
C GLY A 24 -13.24 -1.51 8.77
N PHE A 25 -11.98 -1.39 9.22
CA PHE A 25 -11.64 -0.92 10.56
C PHE A 25 -11.73 0.61 10.67
N ARG A 26 -12.87 1.11 11.13
CA ARG A 26 -13.06 2.52 11.49
C ARG A 26 -12.56 2.80 12.91
N LEU A 27 -11.25 2.98 13.07
CA LEU A 27 -10.62 3.38 14.34
C LEU A 27 -11.15 4.73 14.86
N HIS A 28 -11.51 5.63 13.96
CA HIS A 28 -12.20 6.88 14.27
C HIS A 28 -13.64 6.82 13.73
N HIS A 29 -14.61 7.31 14.52
CA HIS A 29 -16.05 7.24 14.26
C HIS A 29 -16.53 8.10 13.06
N GLY A 30 -15.66 8.40 12.09
CA GLY A 30 -15.93 9.25 10.94
C GLY A 30 -16.37 8.47 9.69
N MET A 31 -17.01 9.18 8.76
CA MET A 31 -17.48 8.64 7.47
C MET A 31 -16.37 8.47 6.41
N ASN A 32 -15.15 8.96 6.68
CA ASN A 32 -14.07 9.00 5.71
C ASN A 32 -13.14 7.77 5.80
N VAL A 33 -12.50 7.40 4.69
CA VAL A 33 -11.51 6.32 4.65
C VAL A 33 -10.40 6.60 5.69
N PRO A 34 -10.04 5.64 6.55
CA PRO A 34 -9.23 5.90 7.73
C PRO A 34 -7.76 6.28 7.43
N PHE A 35 -7.30 6.12 6.19
CA PHE A 35 -5.92 6.43 5.79
C PHE A 35 -5.82 6.89 4.32
N LYS A 36 -4.83 7.74 4.04
CA LYS A 36 -4.47 8.15 2.65
C LYS A 36 -3.55 7.14 1.97
N ARG A 37 -2.74 6.41 2.74
CA ARG A 37 -1.76 5.43 2.26
C ARG A 37 -1.50 4.37 3.32
N LEU A 38 -1.44 3.11 2.91
CA LEU A 38 -1.00 1.97 3.70
C LEU A 38 0.43 1.61 3.28
N SER A 39 1.32 1.36 4.24
CA SER A 39 2.71 0.96 3.96
C SER A 39 3.02 -0.36 4.67
N VAL A 40 3.36 -1.41 3.92
CA VAL A 40 3.84 -2.69 4.46
C VAL A 40 5.37 -2.69 4.33
N VAL A 41 6.05 -2.53 5.46
CA VAL A 41 7.51 -2.38 5.50
C VAL A 41 8.14 -3.74 5.78
N PHE A 42 8.83 -4.31 4.78
CA PHE A 42 9.70 -5.47 4.92
C PHE A 42 11.13 -4.99 5.22
N GLY A 43 12.09 -5.91 5.42
CA GLY A 43 13.50 -5.54 5.63
C GLY A 43 14.08 -4.73 4.47
N GLU A 44 14.00 -5.28 3.26
CA GLU A 44 14.67 -4.71 2.07
C GLU A 44 13.79 -3.77 1.23
N HIS A 45 12.47 -3.85 1.38
CA HIS A 45 11.54 -3.09 0.57
C HIS A 45 10.24 -2.77 1.32
N THR A 46 9.48 -1.83 0.78
CA THR A 46 8.18 -1.43 1.28
C THR A 46 7.17 -1.52 0.15
N LEU A 47 6.01 -2.12 0.42
CA LEU A 47 4.83 -2.01 -0.44
C LEU A 47 4.02 -0.80 0.00
N LEU A 48 3.85 0.16 -0.90
CA LEU A 48 3.03 1.36 -0.71
C LEU A 48 1.71 1.16 -1.43
N VAL A 49 0.60 1.25 -0.68
CA VAL A 49 -0.74 0.98 -1.18
C VAL A 49 -1.65 2.19 -0.98
N THR A 50 -2.39 2.56 -2.02
CA THR A 50 -3.43 3.60 -1.96
C THR A 50 -4.67 3.18 -2.72
N VAL A 51 -5.84 3.65 -2.29
CA VAL A 51 -7.10 3.43 -2.98
C VAL A 51 -7.61 4.76 -3.54
N SER A 52 -7.98 4.77 -4.81
CA SER A 52 -8.64 5.91 -5.43
C SER A 52 -9.79 5.42 -6.32
N GLY A 53 -11.00 5.92 -6.06
CA GLY A 53 -12.23 5.36 -6.63
C GLY A 53 -12.37 3.88 -6.27
N GLN A 54 -12.48 3.03 -7.28
CA GLN A 54 -12.59 1.57 -7.14
C GLN A 54 -11.28 0.83 -7.50
N ARG A 55 -10.15 1.55 -7.51
CA ARG A 55 -8.85 0.99 -7.92
C ARG A 55 -7.85 1.02 -6.77
N VAL A 56 -7.15 -0.10 -6.60
CA VAL A 56 -6.02 -0.25 -5.67
C VAL A 56 -4.73 -0.04 -6.46
N PHE A 57 -3.87 0.83 -5.94
CA PHE A 57 -2.56 1.12 -6.50
C PHE A 57 -1.50 0.60 -5.55
N VAL A 58 -0.55 -0.18 -6.07
CA VAL A 58 0.51 -0.81 -5.29
C VAL A 58 1.84 -0.50 -5.95
N VAL A 59 2.81 -0.04 -5.15
CA VAL A 59 4.19 0.19 -5.60
C VAL A 59 5.15 -0.48 -4.62
N LYS A 60 6.07 -1.29 -5.15
CA LYS A 60 7.21 -1.82 -4.40
C LYS A 60 8.37 -0.85 -4.49
N ARG A 61 8.88 -0.41 -3.34
CA ARG A 61 10.03 0.51 -3.25
C ARG A 61 11.12 -0.12 -2.40
N GLN A 62 12.37 -0.11 -2.86
CA GLN A 62 13.50 -0.50 -2.01
C GLN A 62 13.64 0.43 -0.81
N ASN A 63 13.94 -0.14 0.35
CA ASN A 63 14.23 0.60 1.57
C ASN A 63 15.63 1.19 1.48
N ARG A 64 15.80 2.25 0.70
CA ARG A 64 17.01 3.06 0.78
C ARG A 64 16.86 4.02 1.95
N GLY A 65 17.87 4.07 2.82
CA GLY A 65 17.98 5.08 3.88
C GLY A 65 17.69 6.45 3.26
N ARG A 66 16.62 7.08 3.72
CA ARG A 66 16.15 8.33 3.12
C ARG A 66 16.98 9.46 3.72
N GLU A 67 18.17 9.66 3.19
CA GLU A 67 18.91 10.88 3.47
C GLU A 67 18.18 12.06 2.79
N PRO A 68 18.18 13.24 3.43
CA PRO A 68 17.69 14.45 2.77
C PRO A 68 18.43 14.62 1.44
N ILE A 69 17.67 14.84 0.36
CA ILE A 69 18.25 15.27 -0.90
C ILE A 69 18.23 16.80 -0.84
N ASP A 70 19.40 17.43 -0.78
CA ASP A 70 19.49 18.87 -0.97
C ASP A 70 19.04 19.20 -2.40
N VAL A 71 18.04 20.08 -2.51
CA VAL A 71 17.43 20.58 -3.76
C VAL A 71 17.84 22.01 -4.02
#